data_AF-A0A954Q8D9-F1
#
_entry.id   AF-A0A954Q8D9-F1
#
_cell.length_a   1.000
_cell.length_b   1.000
_cell.length_c   1.000
_cell.angle_alpha   90.00
_cell.angle_beta   90.00
_cell.angle_gamma   90.00
#
_symmetry.space_group_name_H-M   'P 1'
#
loop_
_entity.id
_entity.type
_entity.pdbx_description
1 polymer ?
#
loop_
_entity_poly.entity_id
_entity_poly.type
_entity_poly.pdbx_seq_one_letter_code
_entity_poly.pdbx_strand_id
1 'polypeptide(L)'
;LNHRGEVIEFTGHKETREAIPLDLASATGFQLTSVIDEDGWKELAELTFVAPPEGQQAGETWKRQMTHDWGALGRWSGVTTFAVQPPRENISQIMFNREMKYTAAGPGSSGLPFQIREANFELQRASGAIEFDVMARRVQRATEYFDVRGTLTAELAGVGIPIKLTEQQQIEIKLSEQRPSLQ
;
A
#
# COMPACT_ATOMS: atom_id res chain seq x y z
N LEU A 1 -9.32 10.93 10.83
CA LEU A 1 -8.01 10.54 11.38
C LEU A 1 -8.14 10.35 12.88
N ASN A 2 -7.33 9.50 13.51
CA ASN A 2 -7.17 9.48 14.97
C ASN A 2 -6.04 10.41 15.45
N HIS A 3 -5.77 10.44 16.76
CA HIS A 3 -4.73 11.30 17.37
C HIS A 3 -3.29 10.99 16.91
N ARG A 4 -3.07 9.89 16.18
CA ARG A 4 -1.77 9.48 15.62
C ARG A 4 -1.64 9.79 14.13
N GLY A 5 -2.68 10.38 13.52
CA GLY A 5 -2.72 10.61 12.07
C GLY A 5 -3.06 9.35 11.26
N GLU A 6 -3.61 8.31 11.89
CA GLU A 6 -4.09 7.10 11.20
C GLU A 6 -5.48 7.36 10.60
N VAL A 7 -5.73 6.87 9.38
CA VAL A 7 -6.98 7.02 8.63
C VAL A 7 -7.99 5.99 9.11
N ILE A 8 -8.88 6.41 10.00
CA ILE A 8 -9.96 5.58 10.54
C ILE A 8 -11.13 5.35 9.54
N GLU A 9 -11.27 6.22 8.53
CA GLU A 9 -12.30 6.14 7.50
C GLU A 9 -11.85 6.90 6.23
N PHE A 10 -12.09 6.32 5.05
CA PHE A 10 -11.81 6.94 3.75
C PHE A 10 -13.10 7.14 2.95
N THR A 11 -13.42 8.41 2.65
CA THR A 11 -14.65 8.83 1.94
C THR A 11 -14.39 9.41 0.55
N GLY A 12 -13.17 9.26 0.03
CA GLY A 12 -12.78 9.71 -1.32
C GLY A 12 -13.59 9.04 -2.44
N HIS A 13 -13.47 9.57 -3.66
CA HIS A 13 -14.24 9.12 -4.82
C HIS A 13 -14.07 7.60 -5.04
N LYS A 14 -15.12 6.84 -4.73
CA LYS A 14 -15.17 5.36 -4.81
C LYS A 14 -15.52 4.90 -6.22
N GLU A 15 -14.95 5.51 -7.24
CA GLU A 15 -14.99 4.92 -8.58
C GLU A 15 -14.01 3.74 -8.58
N THR A 16 -14.50 2.60 -8.10
CA THR A 16 -13.94 1.29 -8.43
C THR A 16 -13.91 1.23 -9.94
N ARG A 17 -12.73 1.42 -10.54
CA ARG A 17 -12.55 1.13 -11.96
C ARG A 17 -12.99 -0.31 -12.15
N GLU A 18 -14.05 -0.49 -12.94
CA GLU A 18 -14.60 -1.79 -13.26
C GLU A 18 -13.46 -2.72 -13.69
N ALA A 19 -13.44 -3.93 -13.13
CA ALA A 19 -12.48 -4.94 -13.52
C ALA A 19 -12.55 -5.10 -15.05
N ILE A 20 -11.41 -4.90 -15.73
CA ILE A 20 -11.34 -5.07 -17.18
C ILE A 20 -11.67 -6.53 -17.47
N PRO A 21 -12.60 -6.83 -18.40
CA PRO A 21 -12.96 -8.19 -18.73
C PRO A 21 -11.72 -8.98 -19.19
N LEU A 22 -11.46 -10.10 -18.51
CA LEU A 22 -10.42 -11.06 -18.86
C LEU A 22 -10.86 -11.88 -20.08
N ASP A 23 -10.16 -11.71 -21.21
CA ASP A 23 -10.23 -12.66 -22.33
C ASP A 23 -9.21 -13.79 -22.11
N LEU A 24 -9.69 -14.88 -21.49
CA LEU A 24 -8.90 -16.09 -21.21
C LEU A 24 -8.64 -16.95 -22.47
N ALA A 25 -9.23 -16.63 -23.63
CA ALA A 25 -9.03 -17.38 -24.87
C ALA A 25 -7.74 -16.99 -25.60
N SER A 26 -7.22 -15.78 -25.37
CA SER A 26 -5.92 -15.33 -25.86
C SER A 26 -4.90 -15.36 -24.71
N ALA A 27 -3.95 -16.30 -24.75
CA ALA A 27 -2.97 -16.54 -23.69
C ALA A 27 -1.93 -15.42 -23.48
N THR A 28 -2.37 -14.20 -23.16
CA THR A 28 -1.51 -13.05 -22.88
C THR A 28 -2.04 -12.25 -21.69
N GLY A 29 -1.68 -12.69 -20.49
CA GLY A 29 -1.62 -11.85 -19.30
C GLY A 29 -2.92 -11.76 -18.49
N PHE A 30 -2.87 -12.26 -17.26
CA PHE A 30 -3.83 -11.91 -16.22
C PHE A 30 -3.54 -10.46 -15.79
N GLN A 31 -4.35 -9.49 -16.20
CA GLN A 31 -4.31 -8.15 -15.61
C GLN A 31 -5.17 -8.15 -14.34
N LEU A 32 -4.51 -8.27 -13.18
CA LEU A 32 -5.15 -7.94 -11.91
C LEU A 32 -5.39 -6.43 -11.91
N THR A 33 -6.61 -6.00 -12.26
CA THR A 33 -6.99 -4.58 -12.28
C THR A 33 -6.91 -3.99 -10.86
N SER A 34 -6.08 -2.95 -10.73
CA SER A 34 -5.85 -2.12 -9.54
C SER A 34 -5.40 -2.90 -8.29
N VAL A 35 -4.10 -3.03 -8.11
CA VAL A 35 -3.51 -3.67 -6.91
C VAL A 35 -3.73 -2.85 -5.63
N ILE A 36 -4.15 -1.59 -5.77
CA ILE A 36 -4.50 -0.73 -4.63
C ILE A 36 -5.98 -0.95 -4.31
N ASP A 37 -6.23 -1.83 -3.35
CA ASP A 37 -7.54 -1.98 -2.71
C ASP A 37 -7.83 -0.81 -1.75
N GLU A 38 -8.96 -0.90 -1.03
CA GLU A 38 -9.36 0.14 -0.09
C GLU A 38 -8.32 0.37 1.01
N ASP A 39 -7.70 -0.70 1.53
CA ASP A 39 -6.68 -0.58 2.56
C ASP A 39 -5.40 0.05 1.97
N GLY A 40 -5.05 -0.29 0.73
CA GLY A 40 -3.97 0.36 0.00
C GLY A 40 -4.20 1.87 -0.16
N TRP A 41 -5.43 2.30 -0.50
CA TRP A 41 -5.75 3.73 -0.58
C TRP A 41 -5.71 4.43 0.77
N LYS A 42 -6.16 3.76 1.84
CA LYS A 42 -6.05 4.28 3.22
C LYS A 42 -4.60 4.46 3.62
N GLU A 43 -3.75 3.46 3.41
CA GLU A 43 -2.32 3.53 3.72
C GLU A 43 -1.61 4.65 2.97
N LEU A 44 -1.91 4.81 1.68
CA LEU A 44 -1.39 5.91 0.88
C LEU A 44 -1.84 7.28 1.41
N ALA A 45 -3.12 7.41 1.77
CA ALA A 45 -3.62 8.61 2.40
C ALA A 45 -2.94 8.85 3.76
N GLU A 46 -2.71 7.82 4.57
CA GLU A 46 -2.00 7.94 5.86
C GLU A 46 -0.59 8.51 5.72
N LEU A 47 0.15 8.15 4.66
CA LEU A 47 1.48 8.69 4.38
C LEU A 47 1.46 10.23 4.25
N THR A 48 0.33 10.82 3.86
CA THR A 48 0.16 12.29 3.74
C THR A 48 -0.07 13.00 5.08
N PHE A 49 -0.36 12.24 6.14
CA PHE A 49 -0.64 12.75 7.48
C PHE A 49 0.41 12.34 8.52
N VAL A 50 1.48 11.65 8.11
CA VAL A 50 2.57 11.30 9.02
C VAL A 50 3.26 12.55 9.54
N ALA A 51 3.30 12.67 10.86
CA ALA A 51 4.11 13.65 11.58
C ALA A 51 4.94 12.91 12.64
N PRO A 52 6.16 13.39 12.94
CA PRO A 52 6.91 12.90 14.08
C PRO A 52 6.10 13.06 15.37
N PRO A 53 6.13 12.09 16.30
CA PRO A 53 5.54 12.25 17.62
C PRO A 53 6.06 13.51 18.34
N GLU A 54 5.26 14.07 19.23
CA GLU A 54 5.71 15.21 20.04
C GLU A 54 6.93 14.81 20.88
N GLY A 55 7.96 15.65 20.87
CA GLY A 55 9.22 15.38 21.55
C GLY A 55 10.19 14.46 20.82
N GLN A 56 9.81 13.88 19.67
CA GLN A 56 10.70 13.06 18.84
C GLN A 56 11.90 13.88 18.35
N GLN A 57 13.11 13.40 18.62
CA GLN A 57 14.35 14.04 18.17
C GLN A 57 14.82 13.47 16.82
N ALA A 58 15.65 14.24 16.12
CA ALA A 58 16.30 13.74 14.90
C ALA A 58 17.18 12.53 15.23
N GLY A 59 17.11 11.48 14.40
CA GLY A 59 17.80 10.21 14.61
C GLY A 59 17.03 9.20 15.46
N GLU A 60 15.98 9.61 16.17
CA GLU A 60 15.12 8.67 16.89
C GLU A 60 14.13 7.98 15.94
N THR A 61 13.71 6.77 16.32
CA THR A 61 12.71 6.00 15.56
C THR A 61 11.41 5.83 16.33
N TRP A 62 10.31 5.68 15.62
CA TRP A 62 9.03 5.24 16.20
C TRP A 62 8.38 4.18 15.32
N LYS A 63 7.48 3.40 15.91
CA LYS A 63 6.86 2.25 15.27
C LYS A 63 5.34 2.39 15.24
N ARG A 64 4.73 1.92 14.15
CA ARG A 64 3.27 1.75 14.02
C ARG A 64 2.98 0.33 13.58
N GLN A 65 2.00 -0.31 14.22
CA GLN A 65 1.48 -1.59 13.73
C GLN A 65 0.68 -1.33 12.46
N MET A 66 0.69 -2.30 11.54
CA MET A 66 -0.10 -2.21 10.32
C MET A 66 -0.67 -3.57 9.93
N THR A 67 -1.82 -3.52 9.28
CA THR A 67 -2.50 -4.65 8.67
C THR A 67 -3.07 -4.19 7.34
N HIS A 68 -2.89 -4.99 6.31
CA HIS A 68 -3.42 -4.73 4.97
C HIS A 68 -4.22 -5.94 4.51
N ASP A 69 -5.53 -5.79 4.36
CA ASP A 69 -6.38 -6.84 3.82
C ASP A 69 -6.38 -6.83 2.29
N TRP A 70 -5.71 -7.81 1.69
CA TRP A 70 -5.61 -7.98 0.24
C TRP A 70 -6.76 -8.81 -0.34
N GLY A 71 -7.86 -8.91 0.41
CA GLY A 71 -9.07 -9.64 0.05
C GLY A 71 -8.78 -11.12 -0.23
N ALA A 72 -9.11 -11.56 -1.45
CA ALA A 72 -8.92 -12.94 -1.87
C ALA A 72 -7.46 -13.39 -1.89
N LEU A 73 -6.52 -12.45 -1.99
CA LEU A 73 -5.09 -12.74 -2.01
C LEU A 73 -4.53 -12.99 -0.60
N GLY A 74 -5.27 -12.68 0.47
CA GLY A 74 -4.82 -12.86 1.85
C GLY A 74 -4.61 -11.54 2.56
N ARG A 75 -3.72 -11.53 3.57
CA ARG A 75 -3.48 -10.39 4.44
C ARG A 75 -2.00 -10.22 4.73
N TRP A 76 -1.55 -8.96 4.83
CA TRP A 76 -0.27 -8.61 5.42
C TRP A 76 -0.46 -8.05 6.83
N SER A 77 0.45 -8.39 7.73
CA SER A 77 0.50 -7.82 9.08
C SER A 77 1.94 -7.57 9.49
N GLY A 78 2.19 -6.47 10.20
CA GLY A 78 3.56 -6.10 10.49
C GLY A 78 3.72 -4.79 11.22
N VAL A 79 4.94 -4.26 11.14
CA VAL A 79 5.31 -3.00 11.78
C VAL A 79 5.98 -2.09 10.76
N THR A 80 5.56 -0.83 10.75
CA THR A 80 6.27 0.26 10.08
C THR A 80 7.18 0.94 11.08
N THR A 81 8.48 1.00 10.80
CA THR A 81 9.45 1.78 11.58
C THR A 81 9.78 3.05 10.81
N PHE A 82 9.61 4.20 11.47
CA PHE A 82 9.91 5.52 10.93
C PHE A 82 11.17 6.08 11.59
N ALA A 83 11.95 6.88 10.87
CA ALA A 83 13.15 7.56 11.36
C ALA A 83 13.21 9.00 10.83
N VAL A 84 13.26 9.98 11.73
CA VAL A 84 13.38 11.41 11.36
C VAL A 84 14.84 11.74 11.07
N GLN A 85 15.10 12.33 9.91
CA GLN A 85 16.41 12.91 9.58
C GLN A 85 16.46 14.39 9.99
N PRO A 86 17.64 14.92 10.34
CA PRO A 86 17.81 16.35 10.56
C PRO A 86 17.30 17.16 9.37
N PRO A 87 16.57 18.27 9.58
CA PRO A 87 16.03 19.05 8.49
C PRO A 87 17.14 19.69 7.66
N ARG A 88 16.92 19.75 6.34
CA ARG A 88 17.65 20.64 5.43
C ARG A 88 16.73 21.81 5.15
N GLU A 89 17.14 23.00 5.59
CA GLU A 89 16.25 24.18 5.64
C GLU A 89 14.99 23.85 6.46
N ASN A 90 13.80 23.93 5.84
CA ASN A 90 12.52 23.66 6.50
C ASN A 90 12.01 22.22 6.27
N ILE A 91 12.71 21.39 5.50
CA ILE A 91 12.26 20.05 5.14
C ILE A 91 13.05 19.00 5.91
N SER A 92 12.34 18.22 6.73
CA SER A 92 12.85 17.00 7.32
C SER A 92 12.42 15.79 6.51
N GLN A 93 13.34 14.86 6.27
CA GLN A 93 13.02 13.58 5.65
C GLN A 93 12.67 12.57 6.75
N ILE A 94 11.52 11.91 6.62
CA ILE A 94 11.14 10.78 7.46
C ILE A 94 11.27 9.52 6.60
N MET A 95 12.27 8.70 6.90
CA MET A 95 12.43 7.39 6.26
C MET A 95 11.51 6.38 6.93
N PHE A 96 10.93 5.45 6.17
CA PHE A 96 10.20 4.32 6.76
C PHE A 96 10.54 2.99 6.09
N ASN A 97 10.45 1.92 6.88
CA ASN A 97 10.56 0.53 6.45
C ASN A 97 9.46 -0.30 7.09
N ARG A 98 8.84 -1.21 6.33
CA ARG A 98 7.84 -2.15 6.85
C ARG A 98 8.43 -3.55 6.90
N GLU A 99 8.29 -4.19 8.05
CA GLU A 99 8.52 -5.62 8.22
C GLU A 99 7.16 -6.30 8.32
N MET A 100 6.81 -7.12 7.34
CA MET A 100 5.46 -7.70 7.21
C MET A 100 5.50 -9.20 7.00
N LYS A 101 4.46 -9.86 7.50
CA LYS A 101 4.19 -11.28 7.31
C LYS A 101 2.90 -11.45 6.52
N TYR A 102 2.96 -12.31 5.51
CA TYR A 102 1.82 -12.70 4.72
C TYR A 102 1.04 -13.84 5.37
N THR A 103 -0.28 -13.83 5.22
CA THR A 103 -1.18 -14.92 5.59
C THR A 103 -2.20 -15.10 4.48
N ALA A 104 -2.30 -16.31 3.93
CA ALA A 104 -3.28 -16.61 2.88
C ALA A 104 -4.72 -16.47 3.39
N ALA A 105 -5.62 -16.07 2.49
CA ALA A 105 -7.05 -16.08 2.76
C ALA A 105 -7.54 -17.52 2.98
N GLY A 106 -8.54 -17.69 3.83
CA GLY A 106 -9.28 -18.95 3.91
C GLY A 106 -10.13 -19.19 2.66
N PRO A 107 -10.61 -20.42 2.43
CA PRO A 107 -11.53 -20.72 1.33
C PRO A 107 -12.83 -19.90 1.50
N GLY A 108 -13.13 -19.03 0.53
CA GLY A 108 -14.27 -18.11 0.59
C GLY A 108 -14.41 -17.26 -0.67
N SER A 109 -15.58 -16.64 -0.87
CA SER A 109 -15.94 -15.94 -2.11
C SER A 109 -15.01 -14.76 -2.40
N SER A 110 -14.04 -14.98 -3.26
CA SER A 110 -13.32 -13.91 -3.92
C SER A 110 -14.29 -13.16 -4.84
N GLY A 111 -14.28 -11.82 -4.85
CA GLY A 111 -14.93 -11.01 -5.89
C GLY A 111 -14.29 -11.17 -7.28
N LEU A 112 -13.52 -12.25 -7.48
CA LEU A 112 -12.80 -12.62 -8.68
C LEU A 112 -13.59 -13.72 -9.41
N PRO A 113 -13.50 -13.81 -10.75
CA PRO A 113 -14.21 -14.82 -11.54
C PRO A 113 -13.66 -16.25 -11.38
N PHE A 114 -12.72 -16.46 -10.45
CA PHE A 114 -12.08 -17.74 -10.11
C PHE A 114 -11.81 -17.78 -8.61
N GLN A 115 -11.68 -18.97 -8.05
CA GLN A 115 -11.29 -19.14 -6.64
C GLN A 115 -9.78 -19.20 -6.53
N ILE A 116 -9.23 -18.64 -5.46
CA ILE A 116 -7.82 -18.81 -5.11
C ILE A 116 -7.73 -19.98 -4.13
N ARG A 117 -7.16 -21.09 -4.59
CA ARG A 117 -7.02 -22.31 -3.78
C ARG A 117 -5.88 -22.17 -2.78
N GLU A 118 -4.75 -21.64 -3.26
CA GLU A 118 -3.53 -21.45 -2.49
C GLU A 118 -2.83 -20.19 -2.99
N ALA A 119 -2.20 -19.45 -2.08
CA ALA A 119 -1.36 -18.31 -2.42
C ALA A 119 -0.23 -18.20 -1.40
N ASN A 120 0.97 -17.88 -1.89
CA ASN A 120 2.16 -17.66 -1.08
C ASN A 120 2.92 -16.46 -1.64
N PHE A 121 3.08 -15.41 -0.84
CA PHE A 121 3.77 -14.19 -1.22
C PHE A 121 4.88 -13.86 -0.24
N GLU A 122 5.97 -13.35 -0.78
CA GLU A 122 7.15 -12.91 -0.07
C GLU A 122 7.40 -11.44 -0.37
N LEU A 123 7.48 -10.65 0.69
CA LEU A 123 7.85 -9.25 0.60
C LEU A 123 9.33 -9.14 0.22
N GLN A 124 9.60 -8.45 -0.89
CA GLN A 124 10.95 -8.13 -1.32
C GLN A 124 11.37 -6.75 -0.82
N ARG A 125 10.43 -5.80 -0.79
CA ARG A 125 10.66 -4.43 -0.31
C ARG A 125 9.35 -3.80 0.15
N ALA A 126 9.36 -3.14 1.30
CA ALA A 126 8.33 -2.16 1.68
C ALA A 126 9.00 -1.02 2.42
N SER A 127 9.21 0.10 1.74
CA SER A 127 9.99 1.22 2.29
C SER A 127 9.65 2.51 1.59
N GLY A 128 10.05 3.63 2.16
CA GLY A 128 9.82 4.91 1.53
C GLY A 128 10.41 6.07 2.29
N ALA A 129 10.06 7.25 1.81
CA ALA A 129 10.47 8.53 2.39
C ALA A 129 9.33 9.53 2.33
N ILE A 130 9.24 10.35 3.36
CA ILE A 130 8.25 11.42 3.49
C ILE A 130 9.03 12.72 3.68
N GLU A 131 8.75 13.72 2.85
CA GLU A 131 9.27 15.08 2.98
C GLU A 131 8.27 15.87 3.83
N PHE A 132 8.67 16.20 5.07
CA PHE A 132 7.86 16.90 6.04
C PHE A 132 8.35 18.34 6.21
N ASP A 133 7.47 19.30 5.97
CA ASP A 133 7.70 20.72 6.22
C ASP A 133 7.52 21.00 7.72
N VAL A 134 8.64 21.27 8.39
CA VAL A 134 8.69 21.50 9.84
C VAL A 134 7.95 22.79 10.21
N MET A 135 8.02 23.82 9.37
CA MET A 135 7.41 25.12 9.63
C MET A 135 5.90 25.09 9.37
N ALA A 136 5.48 24.49 8.25
CA ALA A 136 4.06 24.32 7.93
C ALA A 136 3.40 23.11 8.63
N ARG A 137 4.20 22.30 9.36
CA ARG A 137 3.79 21.08 10.07
C ARG A 137 2.96 20.11 9.23
N ARG A 138 3.41 19.83 8.01
CA ARG A 138 2.69 18.96 7.07
C ARG A 138 3.63 18.19 6.15
N VAL A 139 3.13 17.13 5.55
CA VAL A 139 3.79 16.45 4.43
C VAL A 139 3.70 17.33 3.19
N GLN A 140 4.80 17.41 2.43
CA GLN A 140 4.81 17.96 1.06
C GLN A 140 4.87 16.86 0.01
N ARG A 141 5.57 15.76 0.33
CA ARG A 141 5.75 14.63 -0.58
C ARG A 141 5.87 13.33 0.19
N ALA A 142 5.32 12.25 -0.35
CA ALA A 142 5.58 10.90 0.10
C ALA A 142 5.96 10.02 -1.10
N THR A 143 7.00 9.21 -0.93
CA THR A 143 7.38 8.16 -1.89
C THR A 143 7.33 6.82 -1.18
N GLU A 144 6.65 5.85 -1.80
CA GLU A 144 6.57 4.48 -1.33
C GLU A 144 7.07 3.51 -2.40
N TYR A 145 7.75 2.46 -1.95
CA TYR A 145 8.13 1.30 -2.74
C TYR A 145 7.55 0.06 -2.08
N PHE A 146 6.84 -0.75 -2.86
CA PHE A 146 6.27 -2.03 -2.45
C PHE A 146 6.55 -3.08 -3.53
N ASP A 147 7.38 -4.06 -3.20
CA ASP A 147 7.78 -5.13 -4.11
C ASP A 147 7.43 -6.47 -3.49
N VAL A 148 6.65 -7.28 -4.20
CA VAL A 148 6.21 -8.61 -3.76
C VAL A 148 6.46 -9.63 -4.87
N ARG A 149 6.83 -10.85 -4.47
CA ARG A 149 6.92 -12.01 -5.37
C ARG A 149 6.21 -13.19 -4.75
N GLY A 150 5.64 -14.03 -5.59
CA GLY A 150 5.00 -15.23 -5.09
C GLY A 150 4.32 -16.08 -6.14
N THR A 151 3.51 -16.99 -5.65
CA THR A 151 2.73 -17.93 -6.46
C THR A 151 1.32 -18.01 -5.93
N LEU A 152 0.35 -18.16 -6.83
CA LEU A 152 -1.01 -18.50 -6.48
C LEU A 152 -1.53 -19.61 -7.41
N THR A 153 -2.47 -20.40 -6.92
CA THR A 153 -3.18 -21.40 -7.72
C THR A 153 -4.63 -20.94 -7.86
N ALA A 154 -5.00 -20.51 -9.06
CA ALA A 154 -6.37 -20.19 -9.40
C ALA A 154 -7.12 -21.47 -9.79
N GLU A 155 -8.34 -21.65 -9.29
CA GLU A 155 -9.20 -22.75 -9.69
C GLU A 155 -10.27 -22.26 -10.67
N LEU A 156 -10.29 -22.87 -11.85
CA LEU A 156 -11.26 -22.60 -12.91
C LEU A 156 -11.86 -23.93 -13.39
N ALA A 157 -13.17 -24.07 -13.25
CA ALA A 157 -13.91 -25.29 -13.65
C ALA A 157 -13.30 -26.60 -13.08
N GLY A 158 -12.79 -26.57 -11.84
CA GLY A 158 -12.17 -27.71 -11.17
C GLY A 158 -10.71 -27.98 -11.56
N VAL A 159 -10.12 -27.13 -12.41
CA VAL A 159 -8.71 -27.21 -12.82
C VAL A 159 -7.90 -26.15 -12.08
N GLY A 160 -6.85 -26.58 -11.39
CA GLY A 160 -5.88 -25.69 -10.76
C GLY A 160 -4.86 -25.16 -11.77
N ILE A 161 -4.76 -23.85 -11.88
CA ILE A 161 -3.86 -23.12 -12.76
C ILE A 161 -2.82 -22.41 -11.89
N PRO A 162 -1.55 -22.84 -11.90
CA PRO A 162 -0.49 -22.16 -11.16
C PRO A 162 -0.11 -20.86 -11.86
N ILE A 163 -0.04 -19.79 -11.09
CA ILE A 163 0.31 -18.45 -11.53
C ILE A 163 1.50 -17.97 -10.70
N LYS A 164 2.54 -17.47 -11.38
CA LYS A 164 3.63 -16.72 -10.73
C LYS A 164 3.28 -15.24 -10.80
N LEU A 165 3.37 -14.55 -9.67
CA LEU A 165 3.11 -13.12 -9.58
C LEU A 165 4.38 -12.40 -9.12
N THR A 166 4.64 -11.28 -9.77
CA THR A 166 5.64 -10.31 -9.34
C THR A 166 5.01 -8.94 -9.45
N GLU A 167 5.07 -8.20 -8.36
CA GLU A 167 4.60 -6.83 -8.28
C GLU A 167 5.78 -5.95 -7.90
N GLN A 168 5.91 -4.84 -8.62
CA GLN A 168 6.84 -3.78 -8.33
C GLN A 168 6.05 -2.48 -8.40
N GLN A 169 5.83 -1.88 -7.23
CA GLN A 169 5.05 -0.67 -7.09
C GLN A 169 5.93 0.45 -6.56
N GLN A 170 5.88 1.58 -7.25
CA GLN A 170 6.40 2.85 -6.76
C GLN A 170 5.28 3.88 -6.82
N ILE A 171 4.96 4.47 -5.67
CA ILE A 171 3.94 5.52 -5.58
C ILE A 171 4.58 6.80 -5.08
N GLU A 172 4.20 7.90 -5.71
CA GLU A 172 4.61 9.23 -5.30
C GLU A 172 3.38 10.12 -5.13
N ILE A 173 3.22 10.69 -3.95
CA ILE A 173 2.16 11.64 -3.61
C ILE A 173 2.82 12.99 -3.41
N LYS A 174 2.32 14.01 -4.12
CA LYS A 174 2.71 15.41 -3.92
C LYS A 174 1.50 16.20 -3.44
N LEU A 175 1.71 16.97 -2.39
CA LEU A 175 0.68 17.82 -1.80
C LEU A 175 0.99 19.27 -2.20
N SER A 176 0.00 19.94 -2.77
CA SER A 176 0.09 21.35 -3.15
C SER A 176 -1.07 22.11 -2.57
N GLU A 177 -0.83 23.36 -2.19
CA GLU A 177 -1.89 24.31 -1.83
C GLU A 177 -2.61 24.87 -3.06
N GLN A 178 -1.97 24.76 -4.23
CA GLN A 178 -2.59 25.19 -5.47
C GLN A 178 -3.68 24.18 -5.81
N ARG A 179 -4.92 24.66 -5.89
CA ARG A 179 -6.02 23.86 -6.44
C ARG A 179 -5.60 23.37 -7.83
N PRO A 180 -5.78 22.08 -8.14
CA PRO A 180 -5.58 21.60 -9.50
C PRO A 180 -6.45 22.46 -10.43
N SER A 181 -5.83 23.18 -11.36
CA SER A 181 -6.59 23.77 -12.45
C SER A 181 -7.14 22.62 -13.28
N LEU A 182 -8.46 22.45 -13.29
CA LEU A 182 -9.11 21.57 -14.25
C LEU A 182 -8.79 22.13 -15.65
N GLN A 183 -7.91 21.45 -16.38
CA GLN A 183 -7.73 21.62 -17.82
C GLN A 183 -8.50 20.53 -18.54
#